data_AF-A4TG72-F1
#
_entry.id   AF-A4TG72-F1
#
_cell.length_a   1.000
_cell.length_b   1.000
_cell.length_c   1.000
_cell.angle_alpha   90.00
_cell.angle_beta   90.00
_cell.angle_gamma   90.00
#
_symmetry.space_group_name_H-M   'P 1'
#
loop_
_entity.id
_entity.type
_entity.pdbx_description
1 polymer ?
#
loop_
_entity_poly.entity_id
_entity_poly.type
_entity_poly.pdbx_seq_one_letter_code
_entity_poly.pdbx_strand_id
1 'polypeptide(L)'
;MSDALDEGLVQRIDARGTIQWSGTCARYTGARRDPLSGEGARRFGGRWNPPLLFSAIYLADSAQACMVEVERAAQAASTTPEKLLEASYRLHTIEATDLSVLDLTTPEAREAVGLEDDDIHGDDWSACQAVGHAAWFLHVQGVLVPAAGGVGLVITAYEQRTRPGQLQVTRSEHLTPARYRELRQL
;
A
#
# COMPACT_ATOMS: atom_id res chain seq x y z
N MET A 1 5.74 8.04 23.28
CA MET A 1 6.29 9.06 22.36
C MET A 1 5.09 9.77 21.77
N SER A 2 5.14 11.10 21.69
CA SER A 2 3.98 11.93 21.37
C SER A 2 3.32 11.52 20.05
N ASP A 3 2.04 11.14 20.07
CA ASP A 3 1.15 10.97 18.91
C ASP A 3 0.92 12.30 18.14
N ALA A 4 1.67 13.35 18.45
CA ALA A 4 1.53 14.64 17.80
C ALA A 4 2.04 14.57 16.37
N LEU A 5 1.17 15.02 15.48
CA LEU A 5 1.48 15.33 14.09
C LEU A 5 2.62 16.36 14.06
N ASP A 6 3.73 16.04 13.38
CA ASP A 6 4.83 16.99 13.18
C ASP A 6 4.40 18.08 12.19
N GLU A 7 4.25 19.31 12.68
CA GLU A 7 3.85 20.48 11.87
C GLU A 7 4.80 20.72 10.69
N GLY A 8 6.11 20.51 10.88
CA GLY A 8 7.11 20.67 9.83
C GLY A 8 6.99 19.60 8.74
N LEU A 9 6.65 18.36 9.12
CA LEU A 9 6.34 17.31 8.15
C LEU A 9 5.06 17.63 7.37
N VAL A 10 4.01 18.07 8.05
CA VAL A 10 2.73 18.45 7.42
C VAL A 10 2.97 19.57 6.40
N GLN A 11 3.72 20.60 6.76
CA GLN A 11 4.02 21.71 5.85
C GLN A 11 4.79 21.25 4.60
N ARG A 12 5.74 20.32 4.76
CA ARG A 12 6.50 19.76 3.63
C ARG A 12 5.63 18.92 2.70
N ILE A 13 4.72 18.13 3.25
CA ILE A 13 3.76 17.35 2.44
C ILE A 13 2.78 18.28 1.71
N ASP A 14 2.25 19.30 2.39
CA ASP A 14 1.35 20.28 1.76
C ASP A 14 2.03 21.04 0.62
N ALA A 15 3.28 21.50 0.83
CA ALA A 15 4.08 22.19 -0.18
C ALA A 15 4.40 21.32 -1.40
N ARG A 16 4.51 20.00 -1.23
CA ARG A 16 4.67 19.04 -2.33
C ARG A 16 3.39 18.90 -3.16
N GLY A 17 2.23 19.00 -2.51
CA GLY A 17 0.94 18.79 -3.14
C GLY A 17 0.73 17.34 -3.58
N THR A 18 -0.26 17.14 -4.45
CA THR A 18 -0.65 15.82 -4.97
C THR A 18 -0.72 15.80 -6.48
N ILE A 19 -0.53 14.62 -7.06
CA ILE A 19 -0.84 14.35 -8.47
C ILE A 19 -2.16 13.59 -8.60
N GLN A 20 -2.80 13.66 -9.77
CA GLN A 20 -3.88 12.75 -10.12
C GLN A 20 -3.27 11.47 -10.71
N TRP A 21 -3.57 10.33 -10.08
CA TRP A 21 -3.06 9.04 -10.49
C TRP A 21 -4.19 8.07 -10.82
N SER A 22 -4.03 7.38 -11.96
CA SER A 22 -4.93 6.35 -12.45
C SER A 22 -4.11 5.15 -12.90
N GLY A 23 -4.63 3.95 -12.67
CA GLY A 23 -3.96 2.73 -13.08
C GLY A 23 -4.67 1.46 -12.65
N THR A 24 -4.31 0.36 -13.31
CA THR A 24 -4.73 -0.98 -12.91
C THR A 24 -3.83 -1.48 -11.80
N CYS A 25 -4.43 -1.89 -10.70
CA CYS A 25 -3.75 -2.41 -9.53
C CYS A 25 -4.07 -3.87 -9.25
N ALA A 26 -3.22 -4.51 -8.45
CA ALA A 26 -3.40 -5.83 -7.89
C ALA A 26 -3.42 -5.79 -6.36
N ARG A 27 -4.31 -6.57 -5.76
CA ARG A 27 -4.35 -6.79 -4.31
C ARG A 27 -4.66 -8.25 -4.02
N TYR A 28 -3.99 -8.85 -3.06
CA TYR A 28 -4.40 -10.16 -2.53
C TYR A 28 -5.07 -10.02 -1.15
N THR A 29 -6.06 -10.86 -0.88
CA THR A 29 -6.70 -10.94 0.44
C THR A 29 -7.10 -12.37 0.76
N GLY A 30 -7.36 -12.68 2.03
CA GLY A 30 -8.02 -13.94 2.39
C GLY A 30 -9.41 -14.02 1.73
N ALA A 31 -9.81 -15.17 1.21
CA ALA A 31 -10.90 -15.30 0.24
C ALA A 31 -12.30 -14.82 0.70
N ARG A 32 -12.49 -14.64 2.02
CA ARG A 32 -13.74 -14.14 2.63
C ARG A 32 -13.70 -12.65 2.97
N ARG A 33 -12.60 -11.95 2.67
CA ARG A 33 -12.44 -10.52 2.95
C ARG A 33 -12.97 -9.70 1.78
N ASP A 34 -13.50 -8.54 2.11
CA ASP A 34 -13.82 -7.53 1.11
C ASP A 34 -12.52 -6.97 0.51
N PRO A 35 -12.39 -6.92 -0.83
CA PRO A 35 -11.17 -6.49 -1.51
C PRO A 35 -10.87 -4.98 -1.40
N LEU A 36 -11.81 -4.17 -0.93
CA LEU A 36 -11.67 -2.73 -0.71
C LEU A 36 -11.71 -2.36 0.78
N SER A 37 -11.78 -3.34 1.69
CA SER A 37 -11.68 -3.07 3.13
C SER A 37 -10.23 -2.78 3.54
N GLY A 38 -10.01 -1.67 4.26
CA GLY A 38 -8.72 -1.32 4.86
C GLY A 38 -8.61 -1.62 6.36
N GLU A 39 -9.60 -2.29 6.95
CA GLU A 39 -9.70 -2.48 8.42
C GLU A 39 -8.54 -3.30 9.01
N GLY A 40 -7.94 -4.21 8.23
CA GLY A 40 -6.74 -4.93 8.67
C GLY A 40 -5.56 -3.99 8.94
N ALA A 41 -5.30 -3.08 8.00
CA ALA A 41 -4.24 -2.09 8.14
C ALA A 41 -4.56 -1.08 9.25
N ARG A 42 -5.83 -0.72 9.45
CA ARG A 42 -6.22 0.07 10.62
C ARG A 42 -5.90 -0.67 11.90
N ARG A 43 -6.27 -1.94 12.04
CA ARG A 43 -6.13 -2.66 13.31
C ARG A 43 -4.67 -2.91 13.71
N PHE A 44 -3.81 -3.24 12.74
CA PHE A 44 -2.43 -3.67 13.00
C PHE A 44 -1.38 -2.64 12.59
N GLY A 45 -1.76 -1.58 11.88
CA GLY A 45 -0.84 -0.70 11.19
C GLY A 45 -0.31 -1.36 9.91
N GLY A 46 0.29 -0.54 9.07
CA GLY A 46 1.13 -0.98 7.97
C GLY A 46 2.31 -0.02 7.84
N ARG A 47 3.15 -0.21 6.83
CA ARG A 47 4.32 0.67 6.63
C ARG A 47 3.92 2.15 6.47
N TRP A 48 2.80 2.43 5.83
CA TRP A 48 2.35 3.78 5.47
C TRP A 48 1.09 4.22 6.22
N ASN A 49 0.73 3.54 7.31
CA ASN A 49 -0.34 4.00 8.19
C ASN A 49 -0.11 3.51 9.63
N PRO A 50 -0.26 4.40 10.63
CA PRO A 50 -0.27 3.97 12.01
C PRO A 50 -1.52 3.11 12.31
N PRO A 51 -1.45 2.24 13.32
CA PRO A 51 -2.63 1.50 13.77
C PRO A 51 -3.68 2.43 14.40
N LEU A 52 -4.91 1.93 14.48
CA LEU A 52 -6.10 2.47 15.16
C LEU A 52 -6.70 3.76 14.59
N LEU A 53 -5.97 4.53 13.77
CA LEU A 53 -6.44 5.83 13.27
C LEU A 53 -7.34 5.72 12.03
N PHE A 54 -6.84 5.17 10.93
CA PHE A 54 -7.59 5.12 9.66
C PHE A 54 -7.35 3.82 8.89
N SER A 55 -8.27 3.52 7.98
CA SER A 55 -8.19 2.35 7.11
C SER A 55 -7.36 2.65 5.88
N ALA A 56 -6.46 1.73 5.53
CA ALA A 56 -5.60 1.85 4.36
C ALA A 56 -5.67 0.58 3.51
N ILE A 57 -5.80 0.76 2.21
CA ILE A 57 -5.80 -0.32 1.22
C ILE A 57 -4.45 -0.30 0.52
N TYR A 58 -3.70 -1.39 0.63
CA TYR A 58 -2.41 -1.56 -0.04
C TYR A 58 -2.63 -2.25 -1.38
N LEU A 59 -2.22 -1.58 -2.45
CA LEU A 59 -2.33 -2.02 -3.83
C LEU A 59 -0.94 -2.06 -4.44
N ALA A 60 -0.64 -3.09 -5.22
CA ALA A 60 0.51 -3.10 -6.11
C ALA A 60 0.10 -2.63 -7.51
N ASP A 61 0.99 -2.00 -8.27
CA ASP A 61 0.73 -1.58 -9.66
C ASP A 61 0.69 -2.73 -10.68
N SER A 62 1.00 -3.95 -10.26
CA SER A 62 0.99 -5.13 -11.11
C SER A 62 0.77 -6.40 -10.29
N ALA A 63 0.30 -7.45 -10.97
CA ALA A 63 0.15 -8.76 -10.35
C ALA A 63 1.50 -9.32 -9.89
N GLN A 64 2.57 -9.11 -10.67
CA GLN A 64 3.92 -9.54 -10.34
C GLN A 64 4.42 -8.85 -9.05
N ALA A 65 4.28 -7.53 -8.94
CA ALA A 65 4.60 -6.78 -7.72
C ALA A 65 3.79 -7.27 -6.52
N CYS A 66 2.50 -7.57 -6.73
CA CYS A 66 1.66 -8.15 -5.68
C CYS A 66 2.19 -9.51 -5.20
N MET A 67 2.81 -10.33 -6.06
CA MET A 67 3.40 -11.61 -5.64
C MET A 67 4.66 -11.41 -4.79
N VAL A 68 5.43 -10.35 -5.02
CA VAL A 68 6.56 -10.00 -4.15
C VAL A 68 6.08 -9.64 -2.74
N GLU A 69 4.94 -8.98 -2.61
CA GLU A 69 4.33 -8.73 -1.28
C GLU A 69 3.81 -10.02 -0.61
N VAL A 70 3.39 -11.02 -1.38
CA VAL A 70 3.10 -12.36 -0.86
C VAL A 70 4.38 -13.04 -0.36
N GLU A 71 5.50 -12.91 -1.07
CA GLU A 71 6.82 -13.40 -0.63
C GLU A 71 7.22 -12.79 0.72
N ARG A 72 7.13 -11.46 0.84
CA ARG A 72 7.44 -10.76 2.10
C ARG A 72 6.53 -11.22 3.24
N ALA A 73 5.23 -11.36 2.98
CA ALA A 73 4.29 -11.83 4.00
C ALA A 73 4.57 -13.27 4.45
N ALA A 74 4.92 -14.16 3.51
CA ALA A 74 5.30 -15.53 3.82
C ALA A 74 6.61 -15.57 4.63
N GLN A 75 7.61 -14.77 4.25
CA GLN A 75 8.86 -14.66 4.99
C GLN A 75 8.64 -14.17 6.42
N ALA A 76 7.83 -13.13 6.61
CA ALA A 76 7.46 -12.62 7.93
C ALA A 76 6.72 -13.68 8.78
N ALA A 77 5.95 -14.56 8.14
CA ALA A 77 5.30 -15.71 8.77
C ALA A 77 6.21 -16.95 8.90
N SER A 78 7.51 -16.83 8.61
CA SER A 78 8.48 -17.95 8.63
C SER A 78 8.03 -19.14 7.78
N THR A 79 7.47 -18.88 6.60
CA THR A 79 6.97 -19.90 5.66
C THR A 79 7.30 -19.54 4.21
N THR A 80 6.84 -20.37 3.26
CA THR A 80 6.97 -20.08 1.82
C THR A 80 5.65 -19.58 1.23
N PRO A 81 5.67 -18.82 0.13
CA PRO A 81 4.47 -18.38 -0.56
C PRO A 81 3.53 -19.53 -0.93
N GLU A 82 4.08 -20.63 -1.42
CA GLU A 82 3.29 -21.82 -1.75
C GLU A 82 2.53 -22.36 -0.55
N LYS A 83 3.19 -22.46 0.60
CA LYS A 83 2.58 -23.00 1.82
C LYS A 83 1.57 -22.02 2.42
N LEU A 84 1.84 -20.71 2.35
CA LEU A 84 0.88 -19.68 2.73
C LEU A 84 -0.41 -19.78 1.89
N LEU A 85 -0.25 -19.98 0.57
CA LEU A 85 -1.35 -20.05 -0.40
C LEU A 85 -2.06 -21.41 -0.47
N GLU A 86 -1.70 -22.38 0.36
CA GLU A 86 -2.55 -23.54 0.64
C GLU A 86 -3.83 -23.13 1.38
N ALA A 87 -3.77 -22.02 2.15
CA ALA A 87 -4.96 -21.37 2.67
C ALA A 87 -5.72 -20.61 1.56
N SER A 88 -7.00 -20.32 1.82
CA SER A 88 -7.85 -19.71 0.79
C SER A 88 -7.60 -18.20 0.65
N TYR A 89 -6.86 -17.82 -0.39
CA TYR A 89 -6.62 -16.44 -0.80
C TYR A 89 -7.22 -16.15 -2.19
N ARG A 90 -7.47 -14.87 -2.45
CA ARG A 90 -7.88 -14.35 -3.76
C ARG A 90 -6.97 -13.22 -4.21
N LEU A 91 -6.77 -13.13 -5.52
CA LEU A 91 -6.14 -12.01 -6.19
C LEU A 91 -7.23 -11.17 -6.84
N HIS A 92 -7.16 -9.85 -6.65
CA HIS A 92 -8.11 -8.87 -7.14
C HIS A 92 -7.41 -7.92 -8.10
N THR A 93 -8.03 -7.69 -9.25
CA THR A 93 -7.67 -6.59 -10.15
C THR A 93 -8.58 -5.41 -9.82
N ILE A 94 -7.98 -4.26 -9.54
CA ILE A 94 -8.67 -3.06 -9.09
C ILE A 94 -8.27 -1.91 -10.00
N GLU A 95 -9.23 -1.27 -10.65
CA GLU A 95 -9.01 -0.03 -11.37
C GLU A 95 -9.07 1.14 -10.40
N ALA A 96 -8.01 1.94 -10.40
CA ALA A 96 -7.95 3.21 -9.70
C ALA A 96 -8.09 4.36 -10.70
N THR A 97 -8.92 5.34 -10.37
CA THR A 97 -9.21 6.47 -11.25
C THR A 97 -9.13 7.79 -10.49
N ASP A 98 -8.27 8.68 -11.00
CA ASP A 98 -8.07 10.06 -10.56
C ASP A 98 -7.91 10.16 -9.03
N LEU A 99 -7.07 9.29 -8.46
CA LEU A 99 -6.71 9.38 -7.04
C LEU A 99 -5.75 10.56 -6.85
N SER A 100 -6.08 11.46 -5.93
CA SER A 100 -5.18 12.53 -5.48
C SER A 100 -4.14 11.94 -4.54
N VAL A 101 -2.95 11.64 -5.04
CA VAL A 101 -1.89 10.94 -4.29
C VAL A 101 -0.67 11.82 -4.05
N LEU A 102 -0.04 11.63 -2.89
CA LEU A 102 1.32 12.11 -2.64
C LEU A 102 2.29 11.19 -3.37
N ASP A 103 3.02 11.74 -4.34
CA ASP A 103 4.01 11.00 -5.14
C ASP A 103 5.39 11.04 -4.48
N LEU A 104 5.84 9.87 -4.02
CA LEU A 104 7.14 9.59 -3.41
C LEU A 104 7.97 8.59 -4.23
N THR A 105 7.66 8.45 -5.52
CA THR A 105 8.36 7.50 -6.41
C THR A 105 9.81 7.92 -6.69
N THR A 106 10.12 9.21 -6.65
CA THR A 106 11.48 9.72 -6.88
C THR A 106 12.25 9.92 -5.56
N PRO A 107 13.59 9.75 -5.57
CA PRO A 107 14.42 10.02 -4.39
C PRO A 107 14.24 11.44 -3.85
N GLU A 108 14.15 12.45 -4.72
CA GLU A 108 14.00 13.85 -4.34
C GLU A 108 12.67 14.09 -3.59
N ALA A 109 11.61 13.40 -4.00
CA ALA A 109 10.32 13.48 -3.33
C ALA A 109 10.35 12.87 -1.92
N ARG A 110 11.12 11.78 -1.74
CA ARG A 110 11.34 11.13 -0.44
C ARG A 110 12.19 11.99 0.49
N GLU A 111 13.29 12.51 -0.02
CA GLU A 111 14.16 13.43 0.71
C GLU A 111 13.38 14.67 1.19
N ALA A 112 12.51 15.23 0.34
CA ALA A 112 11.66 16.37 0.70
C ALA A 112 10.74 16.11 1.91
N VAL A 113 10.32 14.86 2.13
CA VAL A 113 9.51 14.45 3.29
C VAL A 113 10.35 13.80 4.40
N GLY A 114 11.68 13.77 4.25
CA GLY A 114 12.62 13.29 5.25
C GLY A 114 12.64 11.77 5.36
N LEU A 115 12.38 11.08 4.25
CA LEU A 115 12.52 9.64 4.12
C LEU A 115 13.84 9.31 3.42
N GLU A 116 14.52 8.30 3.94
CA GLU A 116 15.66 7.64 3.33
C GLU A 116 15.24 6.27 2.75
N ASP A 117 16.08 5.65 1.92
CA ASP A 117 15.77 4.33 1.35
C ASP A 117 15.62 3.26 2.45
N ASP A 118 16.35 3.38 3.56
CA ASP A 118 16.25 2.46 4.71
C ASP A 118 14.86 2.49 5.37
N ASP A 119 14.16 3.63 5.36
CA ASP A 119 12.78 3.73 5.89
C ASP A 119 11.80 2.90 5.05
N ILE A 120 12.04 2.79 3.74
CA ILE A 120 11.17 2.09 2.80
C ILE A 120 11.36 0.57 2.92
N HIS A 121 12.61 0.12 3.06
CA HIS A 121 12.95 -1.30 2.96
C HIS A 121 13.15 -1.96 4.31
N GLY A 122 13.58 -1.21 5.34
CA GLY A 122 13.90 -1.67 6.67
C GLY A 122 12.70 -2.05 7.53
N ASP A 123 12.98 -2.49 8.76
CA ASP A 123 11.97 -2.99 9.68
C ASP A 123 11.33 -1.89 10.55
N ASP A 124 11.97 -0.73 10.66
CA ASP A 124 11.35 0.44 11.30
C ASP A 124 10.39 1.13 10.31
N TRP A 125 9.14 1.26 10.70
CA TRP A 125 8.09 1.89 9.89
C TRP A 125 7.74 3.29 10.39
N SER A 126 8.40 3.78 11.44
CA SER A 126 8.03 5.00 12.14
C SER A 126 7.95 6.22 11.20
N ALA A 127 8.97 6.42 10.36
CA ALA A 127 9.03 7.53 9.42
C ALA A 127 7.94 7.42 8.33
N CYS A 128 7.79 6.24 7.70
CA CYS A 128 6.74 6.00 6.70
C CYS A 128 5.33 6.15 7.29
N GLN A 129 5.09 5.71 8.52
CA GLN A 129 3.82 5.87 9.22
C GLN A 129 3.53 7.34 9.51
N ALA A 130 4.55 8.12 9.91
CA ALA A 130 4.40 9.56 10.12
C ALA A 130 4.03 10.29 8.82
N VAL A 131 4.68 9.96 7.70
CA VAL A 131 4.35 10.50 6.38
C VAL A 131 2.93 10.15 5.97
N GLY A 132 2.54 8.88 6.10
CA GLY A 132 1.17 8.44 5.79
C GLY A 132 0.11 9.09 6.67
N HIS A 133 0.40 9.28 7.96
CA HIS A 133 -0.49 9.99 8.88
C HIS A 133 -0.67 11.47 8.49
N ALA A 134 0.43 12.16 8.18
CA ALA A 134 0.38 13.55 7.76
C ALA A 134 -0.32 13.74 6.40
N ALA A 135 -0.11 12.83 5.44
CA ALA A 135 -0.85 12.83 4.16
C ALA A 135 -2.37 12.63 4.38
N TRP A 136 -2.75 11.66 5.22
CA TRP A 136 -4.16 11.44 5.58
C TRP A 136 -4.79 12.65 6.28
N PHE A 137 -4.04 13.30 7.18
CA PHE A 137 -4.47 14.52 7.88
C PHE A 137 -4.75 15.67 6.89
N LEU A 138 -3.92 15.81 5.85
CA LEU A 138 -4.09 16.77 4.76
C LEU A 138 -5.15 16.36 3.73
N HIS A 139 -5.96 15.33 4.01
CA HIS A 139 -7.05 14.87 3.14
C HIS A 139 -6.59 14.35 1.77
N VAL A 140 -5.31 14.01 1.63
CA VAL A 140 -4.77 13.28 0.47
C VAL A 140 -5.50 11.93 0.37
N GLN A 141 -5.72 11.40 -0.83
CA GLN A 141 -6.44 10.13 -1.04
C GLN A 141 -5.54 8.90 -0.94
N GLY A 142 -4.23 9.09 -1.09
CA GLY A 142 -3.23 8.07 -0.81
C GLY A 142 -1.79 8.47 -1.03
N VAL A 143 -0.87 7.54 -0.82
CA VAL A 143 0.57 7.73 -1.11
C VAL A 143 1.00 6.74 -2.17
N LEU A 144 1.67 7.23 -3.22
CA LEU A 144 2.30 6.43 -4.27
C LEU A 144 3.79 6.31 -3.97
N VAL A 145 4.28 5.09 -3.78
CA VAL A 145 5.64 4.83 -3.27
C VAL A 145 6.29 3.70 -4.06
N PRO A 146 7.63 3.63 -4.12
CA PRO A 146 8.30 2.43 -4.61
C PRO A 146 7.92 1.24 -3.74
N ALA A 147 7.65 0.09 -4.36
CA ALA A 147 7.37 -1.12 -3.61
C ALA A 147 8.60 -1.55 -2.80
N ALA A 148 8.37 -1.98 -1.56
CA ALA A 148 9.47 -2.38 -0.67
C ALA A 148 10.21 -3.62 -1.20
N GLY A 149 9.57 -4.42 -2.05
CA GLY A 149 10.18 -5.53 -2.80
C GLY A 149 10.97 -5.13 -4.06
N GLY A 150 11.09 -3.84 -4.36
CA GLY A 150 11.85 -3.30 -5.50
C GLY A 150 11.16 -3.43 -6.85
N VAL A 151 10.01 -4.09 -6.93
CA VAL A 151 9.22 -4.25 -8.16
C VAL A 151 7.89 -3.53 -8.01
N GLY A 152 7.67 -2.53 -8.86
CA GLY A 152 6.40 -1.81 -8.95
C GLY A 152 6.23 -0.72 -7.90
N LEU A 153 5.00 -0.24 -7.79
CA LEU A 153 4.57 0.80 -6.86
C LEU A 153 3.55 0.26 -5.87
N VAL A 154 3.58 0.79 -4.65
CA VAL A 154 2.52 0.58 -3.66
C VAL A 154 1.67 1.84 -3.57
N ILE A 155 0.35 1.65 -3.56
CA ILE A 155 -0.60 2.73 -3.32
C ILE A 155 -1.35 2.43 -2.04
N THR A 156 -1.33 3.39 -1.12
CA THR A 156 -2.18 3.37 0.07
C THR A 156 -3.42 4.22 -0.14
N ALA A 157 -4.53 3.62 -0.54
CA ALA A 157 -5.78 4.37 -0.66
C ALA A 157 -6.51 4.41 0.69
N TYR A 158 -6.91 5.60 1.13
CA TYR A 158 -7.68 5.76 2.36
C TYR A 158 -9.17 5.58 2.07
N GLU A 159 -9.74 4.51 2.62
CA GLU A 159 -11.10 4.05 2.32
C GLU A 159 -12.13 5.20 2.46
N GLN A 160 -12.01 6.01 3.51
CA GLN A 160 -12.92 7.14 3.81
C GLN A 160 -12.72 8.38 2.91
N ARG A 161 -11.65 8.43 2.10
CA ARG A 161 -11.30 9.58 1.25
C ARG A 161 -11.57 9.33 -0.22
N THR A 162 -11.82 8.09 -0.63
CA THR A 162 -12.16 7.76 -2.02
C THR A 162 -13.63 8.06 -2.31
N ARG A 163 -13.90 8.64 -3.48
CA ARG A 163 -15.25 8.86 -4.01
C ARG A 163 -15.74 7.58 -4.68
N PRO A 164 -17.07 7.36 -4.76
CA PRO A 164 -17.63 6.24 -5.49
C PRO A 164 -17.05 6.14 -6.91
N GLY A 165 -16.57 4.94 -7.26
CA GLY A 165 -16.01 4.67 -8.59
C GLY A 165 -14.52 5.00 -8.76
N GLN A 166 -13.84 5.62 -7.78
CA GLN A 166 -12.38 5.83 -7.86
C GLN A 166 -11.58 4.56 -7.61
N LEU A 167 -12.16 3.56 -6.95
CA LEU A 167 -11.62 2.20 -6.83
C LEU A 167 -12.70 1.23 -7.25
N GLN A 168 -12.42 0.39 -8.24
CA GLN A 168 -13.37 -0.59 -8.77
C GLN A 168 -12.71 -1.94 -8.94
N VAL A 169 -13.26 -2.95 -8.28
CA VAL A 169 -12.81 -4.34 -8.45
C VAL A 169 -13.36 -4.86 -9.77
N THR A 170 -12.49 -5.07 -10.75
CA THR A 170 -12.87 -5.54 -12.10
C THR A 170 -12.74 -7.06 -12.24
N ARG A 171 -11.86 -7.69 -11.47
CA ARG A 171 -11.68 -9.15 -11.47
C ARG A 171 -11.31 -9.66 -10.08
N SER A 172 -11.71 -10.88 -9.77
CA SER A 172 -11.28 -11.58 -8.56
C SER A 172 -11.15 -13.08 -8.80
N GLU A 173 -9.94 -13.61 -8.67
CA GLU A 173 -9.63 -15.02 -8.92
C GLU A 173 -8.97 -15.70 -7.71
N HIS A 174 -8.96 -17.03 -7.68
CA HIS A 174 -8.26 -17.77 -6.64
C HIS A 174 -6.75 -17.61 -6.80
N LEU A 175 -6.08 -17.24 -5.71
CA LEU A 175 -4.63 -17.16 -5.68
C LEU A 175 -4.06 -18.48 -5.14
N THR A 176 -3.91 -19.45 -6.03
CA THR A 176 -3.35 -20.77 -5.71
C THR A 176 -1.82 -20.75 -5.79
N PRO A 177 -1.11 -21.75 -5.22
CA PRO A 177 0.34 -21.86 -5.38
C PRO A 177 0.79 -21.91 -6.86
N ALA A 178 0.02 -22.59 -7.72
CA ALA A 178 0.31 -22.64 -9.16
C ALA A 178 0.17 -21.27 -9.82
N ARG A 179 -0.91 -20.54 -9.49
CA ARG A 179 -1.16 -19.20 -10.04
C ARG A 179 -0.11 -18.18 -9.58
N TYR A 180 0.31 -18.27 -8.33
CA TYR A 180 1.40 -17.46 -7.79
C TYR A 180 2.70 -17.63 -8.60
N ARG A 181 3.12 -18.87 -8.88
CA ARG A 181 4.34 -19.13 -9.65
C ARG A 181 4.27 -18.58 -11.07
N GLU A 182 3.12 -18.71 -11.72
CA GLU A 182 2.89 -18.16 -13.06
C GLU A 182 3.06 -16.63 -13.06
N LEU A 183 2.40 -15.96 -12.11
CA LEU A 183 2.42 -14.49 -12.01
C LEU A 183 3.77 -13.93 -11.58
N ARG A 184 4.57 -14.71 -10.85
CA ARG A 184 5.89 -14.29 -10.37
C ARG A 184 6.98 -14.34 -11.45
N GLN A 185 6.76 -15.13 -12.50
CA GLN A 185 7.69 -15.34 -13.62
C GLN A 185 7.49 -14.40 -14.82
N LEU A 186 6.33 -13.73 -14.90
CA LEU A 186 6.09 -12.61 -15.81
C LEU A 186 7.02 -11.45 -15.49
#